data_AF-A0A960HH77-F1
#
_entry.id   AF-A0A960HH77-F1
#
_cell.length_a   1.000
_cell.length_b   1.000
_cell.length_c   1.000
_cell.angle_alpha   90.00
_cell.angle_beta   90.00
_cell.angle_gamma   90.00
#
_symmetry.space_group_name_H-M   'P 1'
#
loop_
_entity.id
_entity.type
_entity.pdbx_description
1 polymer ?
#
loop_
_entity_poly.entity_id
_entity_poly.type
_entity_poly.pdbx_seq_one_letter_code
_entity_poly.pdbx_strand_id
1 'polypeptide(L)'
;MTRRSAPAALLLLLVVPVACSRGDGGRAKAEAEFTQQLVDGGLDPTVAECVVEKFFDGRTNDELNDFFQRVELTNEERSEFAALTKECTASVTT
;
A
#
# COMPACT_ATOMS: atom_id res chain seq x y z
N MET A 1 6.95 37.70 -0.01
CA MET A 1 7.44 36.44 0.59
C MET A 1 6.61 35.30 0.02
N THR A 2 7.12 34.68 -1.04
CA THR A 2 6.42 33.66 -1.82
C THR A 2 6.49 32.34 -1.06
N ARG A 3 5.35 31.83 -0.57
CA ARG A 3 5.26 30.48 0.02
C ARG A 3 5.66 29.47 -1.05
N ARG A 4 6.84 28.88 -0.90
CA ARG A 4 7.26 27.73 -1.70
C ARG A 4 6.39 26.55 -1.28
N SER A 5 5.35 26.26 -2.07
CA SER A 5 4.69 24.96 -2.04
C SER A 5 5.75 23.92 -2.38
N ALA A 6 6.16 23.12 -1.41
CA ALA A 6 7.01 21.97 -1.67
C ALA A 6 6.25 21.02 -2.62
N PRO A 7 6.90 20.50 -3.68
CA PRO A 7 6.24 19.50 -4.50
C PRO A 7 5.97 18.29 -3.60
N ALA A 8 4.71 17.82 -3.61
CA ALA A 8 4.33 16.54 -3.05
C ALA A 8 5.39 15.52 -3.50
N ALA A 9 6.19 15.03 -2.55
CA ALA A 9 7.16 14.00 -2.81
C ALA A 9 6.37 12.82 -3.37
N LEU A 10 6.50 12.61 -4.69
CA LEU A 10 5.97 11.46 -5.37
C LEU A 10 6.68 10.27 -4.72
N LEU A 11 5.99 9.64 -3.77
CA LEU A 11 6.36 8.37 -3.17
C LEU A 11 6.59 7.38 -4.32
N LEU A 12 7.86 7.16 -4.66
CA LEU A 12 8.29 6.01 -5.44
C LEU A 12 8.07 4.79 -4.55
N LEU A 13 6.82 4.31 -4.52
CA LEU A 13 6.43 3.04 -3.91
C LEU A 13 7.07 1.92 -4.72
N LEU A 14 8.33 1.62 -4.41
CA LEU A 14 8.98 0.39 -4.82
C LEU A 14 8.33 -0.73 -4.01
N VAL A 15 7.50 -1.54 -4.67
CA VAL A 15 6.93 -2.73 -4.05
C VAL A 15 8.04 -3.77 -4.02
N VAL A 16 8.54 -4.07 -2.82
CA VAL A 16 9.54 -5.13 -2.67
C VAL A 16 8.79 -6.46 -2.76
N PRO A 17 9.27 -7.43 -3.55
CA PRO A 17 8.61 -8.72 -3.66
C PRO A 17 8.50 -9.37 -2.29
N VAL A 18 7.26 -9.49 -1.81
CA VAL A 18 6.92 -10.20 -0.60
C VAL A 18 7.04 -11.69 -0.89
N ALA A 19 7.83 -12.41 -0.10
CA ALA A 19 7.97 -13.85 -0.24
C ALA A 19 6.70 -14.56 0.28
N CYS A 20 5.63 -14.55 -0.53
CA CYS A 20 4.39 -15.26 -0.25
C CYS A 20 4.65 -16.78 -0.20
N SER A 21 4.71 -17.33 1.01
CA SER A 21 4.65 -18.77 1.21
C SER A 21 3.24 -19.24 0.87
N ARG A 22 3.06 -20.09 -0.14
CA ARG A 22 1.74 -20.49 -0.67
C ARG A 22 0.85 -21.10 0.45
N GLY A 23 -0.14 -20.34 0.95
CA GLY A 23 -1.08 -20.76 2.02
C GLY A 23 -1.60 -19.56 2.85
N ASP A 24 -2.59 -19.78 3.74
CA ASP A 24 -3.19 -18.72 4.59
C ASP A 24 -2.17 -18.00 5.48
N GLY A 25 -1.16 -18.73 5.96
CA GLY A 25 -0.04 -18.13 6.70
C GLY A 25 0.84 -17.20 5.84
N GLY A 26 0.82 -17.36 4.51
CA GLY A 26 1.49 -16.45 3.58
C GLY A 26 0.73 -15.15 3.39
N ARG A 27 -0.61 -15.19 3.43
CA ARG A 27 -1.44 -13.99 3.26
C ARG A 27 -1.27 -13.04 4.44
N ALA A 28 -1.47 -13.51 5.67
CA ALA A 28 -1.31 -12.68 6.87
C ALA A 28 0.13 -12.10 6.98
N LYS A 29 1.13 -12.88 6.56
CA LYS A 29 2.51 -12.40 6.48
C LYS A 29 2.67 -11.32 5.40
N ALA A 30 2.06 -11.50 4.23
CA ALA A 30 2.08 -10.51 3.16
C ALA A 30 1.38 -9.21 3.55
N GLU A 31 0.26 -9.31 4.26
CA GLU A 31 -0.43 -8.14 4.85
C GLU A 31 0.52 -7.38 5.78
N ALA A 32 1.14 -8.06 6.75
CA ALA A 32 2.05 -7.43 7.71
C ALA A 32 3.30 -6.82 7.03
N GLU A 33 3.94 -7.55 6.11
CA GLU A 33 5.12 -7.05 5.39
C GLU A 33 4.77 -5.86 4.49
N PHE A 34 3.60 -5.89 3.85
CA PHE A 34 3.17 -4.78 2.99
C PHE A 34 2.76 -3.55 3.80
N THR A 35 2.09 -3.73 4.95
CA THR A 35 1.82 -2.63 5.88
C THR A 35 3.12 -1.96 6.32
N GLN A 36 4.12 -2.75 6.71
CA GLN A 36 5.42 -2.21 7.12
C GLN A 36 6.09 -1.44 5.97
N GLN A 37 6.03 -1.92 4.73
CA GLN A 37 6.57 -1.20 3.58
C GLN A 37 5.91 0.18 3.37
N LEU A 38 4.59 0.27 3.56
CA LEU A 38 3.88 1.55 3.47
C LEU A 38 4.28 2.50 4.60
N VAL A 39 4.43 1.99 5.81
CA VAL A 39 4.89 2.76 6.98
C VAL A 39 6.33 3.25 6.78
N ASP A 40 7.24 2.39 6.31
CA ASP A 40 8.62 2.75 6.00
C ASP A 40 8.69 3.77 4.86
N GLY A 41 7.72 3.72 3.94
CA GLY A 41 7.50 4.73 2.91
C GLY A 41 7.04 6.09 3.48
N GLY A 42 6.49 6.13 4.69
CA GLY A 42 6.08 7.35 5.39
C GLY A 42 4.58 7.52 5.56
N LEU A 43 3.77 6.49 5.34
CA LEU A 43 2.36 6.50 5.75
C LEU A 43 2.25 6.37 7.28
N ASP A 44 1.22 7.00 7.85
CA ASP A 44 0.83 6.74 9.24
C ASP A 44 0.46 5.26 9.41
N PRO A 45 0.87 4.57 10.50
CA PRO A 45 0.57 3.15 10.71
C PRO A 45 -0.92 2.79 10.61
N THR A 46 -1.80 3.63 11.15
CA THR A 46 -3.26 3.38 11.12
C THR A 46 -3.80 3.51 9.70
N VAL A 47 -3.28 4.48 8.93
CA VAL A 47 -3.63 4.66 7.53
C VAL A 47 -3.10 3.50 6.68
N ALA A 48 -1.85 3.06 6.93
CA ALA A 48 -1.25 1.93 6.23
C ALA A 48 -2.03 0.64 6.46
N GLU A 49 -2.41 0.33 7.70
CA GLU A 49 -3.24 -0.84 8.04
C GLU A 49 -4.58 -0.81 7.28
N CYS A 50 -5.29 0.32 7.30
CA CYS A 50 -6.56 0.47 6.57
C CYS A 50 -6.40 0.30 5.04
N VAL A 51 -5.31 0.85 4.47
CA VAL A 51 -5.03 0.71 3.04
C VAL A 51 -4.78 -0.74 2.68
N VAL A 52 -3.97 -1.45 3.48
CA VAL A 52 -3.66 -2.86 3.23
C VAL A 52 -4.90 -3.73 3.41
N GLU A 53 -5.69 -3.54 4.47
CA GLU A 53 -6.94 -4.26 4.69
C GLU A 53 -7.86 -4.15 3.48
N LYS A 54 -8.13 -2.92 3.01
CA LYS A 54 -8.98 -2.69 1.83
C LYS A 54 -8.39 -3.23 0.54
N PHE A 55 -7.07 -3.10 0.35
CA PHE A 55 -6.40 -3.64 -0.83
C PHE A 55 -6.53 -5.16 -0.89
N PHE A 56 -6.42 -5.84 0.26
CA PHE A 56 -6.48 -7.28 0.38
C PHE A 56 -7.91 -7.85 0.35
N ASP A 57 -8.89 -7.18 0.95
CA ASP A 57 -10.28 -7.68 1.14
C ASP A 57 -10.95 -8.13 -0.17
N GLY A 58 -10.69 -7.43 -1.28
CA GLY A 58 -11.24 -7.76 -2.59
C GLY A 58 -10.42 -8.74 -3.45
N ARG A 59 -9.26 -9.21 -2.97
CA ARG A 59 -8.27 -9.92 -3.80
C ARG A 59 -8.00 -11.33 -3.35
N THR A 60 -7.97 -12.22 -4.33
CA THR A 60 -7.54 -13.61 -4.18
C THR A 60 -6.02 -13.71 -3.95
N ASN A 61 -5.57 -14.84 -3.41
CA ASN A 61 -4.14 -15.07 -3.18
C ASN A 61 -3.33 -15.12 -4.48
N ASP A 62 -3.94 -15.53 -5.61
CA ASP A 62 -3.27 -15.54 -6.91
C ASP A 62 -3.09 -14.11 -7.44
N GLU A 63 -4.12 -13.25 -7.34
CA GLU A 63 -4.01 -11.83 -7.72
C GLU A 63 -2.96 -11.09 -6.87
N LEU A 64 -2.90 -11.38 -5.57
CA LEU A 64 -1.87 -10.82 -4.69
C LEU A 64 -0.47 -11.34 -5.03
N ASN A 65 -0.33 -12.62 -5.37
CA ASN A 65 0.95 -13.16 -5.83
C ASN A 65 1.43 -12.47 -7.11
N ASP A 66 0.54 -12.29 -8.09
CA ASP A 66 0.84 -11.60 -9.33
C ASP A 66 1.20 -10.13 -9.05
N PHE A 67 0.52 -9.50 -8.09
CA PHE A 67 0.84 -8.15 -7.64
C PHE A 67 2.27 -8.07 -7.10
N PHE A 68 2.63 -8.93 -6.14
CA PHE A 68 3.94 -8.91 -5.47
C PHE A 68 5.10 -9.43 -6.34
N GLN A 69 4.83 -10.10 -7.45
CA GLN A 69 5.88 -10.49 -8.41
C GLN A 69 6.39 -9.33 -9.27
N ARG A 70 5.68 -8.20 -9.30
CA ARG A 70 6.06 -7.03 -10.10
C ARG A 70 6.88 -6.06 -9.26
N VAL A 71 7.88 -5.45 -9.91
CA VAL A 71 8.81 -4.50 -9.28
C VAL A 71 8.22 -3.09 -9.21
N GLU A 72 7.27 -2.78 -10.08
CA GLU A 72 6.65 -1.46 -10.20
C GLU A 72 5.13 -1.56 -10.24
N LEU A 73 4.48 -0.57 -9.64
CA LEU A 73 3.04 -0.39 -9.73
C LEU A 73 2.62 0.02 -11.15
N THR A 74 1.43 -0.42 -11.56
CA THR A 74 0.75 0.12 -12.75
C THR A 74 0.20 1.52 -12.48
N ASN A 75 -0.26 2.21 -13.53
CA ASN A 75 -0.91 3.52 -13.35
C ASN A 75 -2.23 3.39 -12.60
N GLU A 76 -2.97 2.33 -12.88
CA GLU A 76 -4.23 1.99 -12.24
C GLU A 76 -4.01 1.72 -10.75
N GLU A 77 -2.99 0.93 -10.39
CA GLU A 77 -2.66 0.65 -9.00
C GLU A 77 -2.18 1.90 -8.25
N ARG A 78 -1.36 2.75 -8.88
CA ARG A 78 -1.00 4.05 -8.29
C ARG A 78 -2.23 4.90 -8.00
N SER A 79 -3.20 4.91 -8.91
CA SER A 79 -4.46 5.63 -8.71
C SER A 79 -5.30 5.01 -7.60
N GLU A 80 -5.34 3.68 -7.50
CA GLU A 80 -6.03 2.96 -6.44
C GLU A 80 -5.42 3.26 -5.07
N PHE A 81 -4.10 3.14 -4.92
CA PHE A 81 -3.41 3.45 -3.65
C PHE A 81 -3.61 4.91 -3.24
N ALA A 82 -3.63 5.84 -4.18
CA ALA A 82 -3.94 7.24 -3.89
C ALA A 82 -5.38 7.43 -3.39
N ALA A 83 -6.35 6.74 -3.98
CA ALA A 83 -7.74 6.76 -3.54
C ALA A 83 -7.91 6.14 -2.14
N LEU A 84 -7.34 4.95 -1.92
CA LEU A 84 -7.37 4.25 -0.64
C LEU A 84 -6.71 5.07 0.48
N THR A 85 -5.55 5.66 0.21
CA THR A 85 -4.84 6.52 1.19
C THR A 85 -5.72 7.70 1.60
N LYS A 86 -6.39 8.34 0.63
CA LYS A 86 -7.29 9.46 0.90
C LYS A 86 -8.49 9.05 1.75
N GLU A 87 -9.11 7.92 1.42
CA GLU A 87 -10.23 7.35 2.16
C GLU A 87 -9.84 7.03 3.60
N CYS A 88 -8.76 6.26 3.80
CA CYS A 88 -8.29 5.84 5.10
C CYS A 88 -7.81 7.02 5.98
N THR A 89 -7.19 8.04 5.38
CA THR A 89 -6.81 9.26 6.13
C THR A 89 -8.03 10.02 6.64
N ALA A 90 -9.09 10.12 5.84
CA ALA A 90 -10.33 10.78 6.24
C ALA A 90 -10.99 10.04 7.43
N SER A 91 -10.99 8.71 7.41
CA SER A 91 -11.53 7.89 8.49
C SER A 91 -10.79 8.04 9.82
N VAL A 92 -9.48 8.25 9.80
CA VAL A 92 -8.68 8.41 11.04
C VAL A 92 -8.79 9.81 11.65
N THR A 93 -9.09 10.82 10.84
CA THR A 93 -9.12 12.23 11.30
C THR A 93 -10.51 12.68 11.76
N THR A 94 -11.53 11.82 11.68
CA THR A 94 -12.93 12.12 12.03
C THR A 94 -13.31 11.46 13.35
#